data_AF-A0A240TZM0-F1
#
_entry.id   AF-A0A240TZM0-F1
#
_cell.length_a   1.000
_cell.length_b   1.000
_cell.length_c   1.000
_cell.angle_alpha   90.00
_cell.angle_beta   90.00
_cell.angle_gamma   90.00
#
_symmetry.space_group_name_H-M   'P 1'
#
loop_
_entity.id
_entity.type
_entity.pdbx_description
1 polymer ?
#
loop_
_entity_poly.entity_id
_entity_poly.type
_entity_poly.pdbx_seq_one_letter_code
_entity_poly.pdbx_strand_id
1 'polypeptide(L)'
;MIQVSKLLPQGQGLAPVLLKRATTVELDWDVRQKSRFAATDSAGRELGIFLPRGTLVRGGDVLVAEDGSMVRVIAAPQPVLVITHCQHHGTPFDLTRAAYHLGNRHVPIELQPDHLKIEPDHVLADMLRAMHLIVTEQNLAFEPEGGAYAAGHGGGHSHGGHGHDHRHGHSHDHDHTHDHGHTHEHSHAAAPTTTPARGRTVSIPVVAQGHVHGHDCNHDH
;
A
#
# COMPACT_ATOMS: atom_id res chain seq x y z
N MET A 1 12.56 26.55 17.55
CA MET A 1 12.02 25.36 16.89
C MET A 1 12.51 24.11 17.62
N ILE A 2 11.60 23.26 18.09
CA ILE A 2 11.92 22.02 18.80
C ILE A 2 11.92 20.83 17.83
N GLN A 3 12.85 19.90 17.97
CA GLN A 3 12.92 18.73 17.09
C GLN A 3 11.99 17.60 17.54
N VAL A 4 11.36 16.94 16.56
CA VAL A 4 10.52 15.76 16.72
C VAL A 4 11.07 14.65 15.83
N SER A 5 11.52 13.55 16.42
CA SER A 5 12.15 12.46 15.66
C SER A 5 11.51 11.09 15.90
N LYS A 6 10.50 11.02 16.77
CA LYS A 6 9.81 9.79 17.14
C LYS A 6 8.30 9.93 16.98
N LEU A 7 7.69 8.88 16.45
CA LEU A 7 6.25 8.72 16.30
C LEU A 7 5.80 7.47 17.04
N LEU A 8 4.73 7.59 17.82
CA LEU A 8 4.04 6.50 18.49
C LEU A 8 2.69 6.29 17.77
N PRO A 9 2.52 5.18 17.03
CA PRO A 9 1.29 4.91 16.30
C PRO A 9 0.09 4.92 17.24
N GLN A 10 -0.92 5.73 16.95
CA GLN A 10 -2.15 5.86 17.74
C GLN A 10 -1.93 6.06 19.26
N GLY A 11 -0.76 6.58 19.67
CA GLY A 11 -0.40 6.72 21.07
C GLY A 11 -0.26 5.40 21.84
N GLN A 12 0.05 4.28 21.16
CA GLN A 12 0.21 2.96 21.78
C GLN A 12 1.16 3.01 22.98
N GLY A 13 0.72 2.40 24.09
CA GLY A 13 1.47 2.35 25.34
C GLY A 13 1.34 3.60 26.23
N LEU A 14 0.63 4.64 25.80
CA LEU A 14 0.38 5.84 26.61
C LEU A 14 -0.92 5.72 27.41
N ALA A 15 -0.91 6.21 28.64
CA ALA A 15 -2.13 6.36 29.42
C ALA A 15 -3.06 7.41 28.77
N PRO A 16 -4.40 7.22 28.75
CA PRO A 16 -5.32 8.16 28.11
C PRO A 16 -5.22 9.61 28.61
N VAL A 17 -4.81 9.81 29.87
CA VAL A 17 -4.60 11.16 30.44
C VAL A 17 -3.46 11.91 29.75
N LEU A 18 -2.43 11.21 29.27
CA LEU A 18 -1.32 11.79 28.54
C LEU A 18 -1.77 12.27 27.16
N LEU A 19 -2.57 11.46 26.46
CA LEU A 19 -3.15 11.81 25.16
C LEU A 19 -4.08 13.02 25.25
N LYS A 20 -4.88 13.11 26.32
CA LYS A 20 -5.81 14.23 26.55
C LYS A 20 -5.10 15.55 26.87
N ARG A 21 -3.88 15.50 27.43
CA ARG A 21 -3.10 16.68 27.82
C ARG A 21 -2.07 17.10 26.76
N ALA A 22 -1.75 16.22 25.81
CA ALA A 22 -0.86 16.52 24.71
C ALA A 22 -1.39 17.71 23.89
N THR A 23 -0.50 18.58 23.44
CA THR A 23 -0.84 19.58 22.42
C THR A 23 -1.19 18.87 21.12
N THR A 24 -1.88 19.56 20.21
CA THR A 24 -2.27 18.97 18.94
C THR A 24 -1.60 19.66 17.77
N VAL A 25 -1.46 18.94 16.66
CA VAL A 25 -1.06 19.53 15.37
C VAL A 25 -2.03 19.02 14.31
N GLU A 26 -2.63 19.94 13.57
CA GLU A 26 -3.51 19.63 12.45
C GLU A 26 -2.69 19.61 11.17
N LEU A 27 -2.69 18.48 10.47
CA LEU A 27 -1.89 18.26 9.27
C LEU A 27 -2.76 17.67 8.17
N ASP A 28 -2.72 18.28 6.99
CA ASP A 28 -3.30 17.70 5.78
C ASP A 28 -2.51 16.46 5.32
N TRP A 29 -3.04 15.75 4.34
CA TRP A 29 -2.44 14.55 3.77
C TRP A 29 -1.10 14.83 3.08
N ASP A 30 -0.96 15.95 2.38
CA ASP A 30 0.28 16.34 1.69
C ASP A 30 1.45 16.51 2.64
N VAL A 31 1.21 17.05 3.84
CA VAL A 31 2.22 17.18 4.88
C VAL A 31 2.47 15.83 5.56
N ARG A 32 1.42 15.06 5.86
CA ARG A 32 1.53 13.78 6.57
C ARG A 32 2.27 12.67 5.81
N GLN A 33 2.38 12.79 4.49
CA GLN A 33 3.19 11.92 3.65
C GLN A 33 4.69 12.24 3.68
N LYS A 34 5.07 13.41 4.20
CA LYS A 34 6.47 13.84 4.26
C LYS A 34 7.12 13.32 5.54
N SER A 35 8.34 12.82 5.41
CA SER A 35 9.18 12.45 6.56
C SER A 35 9.81 13.66 7.26
N ARG A 36 9.87 14.82 6.58
CA ARG A 36 10.49 16.04 7.09
C ARG A 36 9.67 17.25 6.75
N PHE A 37 9.24 18.00 7.76
CA PHE A 37 8.43 19.21 7.60
C PHE A 37 8.47 20.05 8.87
N ALA A 38 8.09 21.32 8.76
CA ALA A 38 7.86 22.19 9.90
C ALA A 38 6.35 22.26 10.19
N ALA A 39 5.98 22.41 11.46
CA ALA A 39 4.60 22.63 11.87
C ALA A 39 4.54 23.50 13.13
N THR A 40 3.35 24.01 13.45
CA THR A 40 3.10 24.74 14.70
C THR A 40 2.01 24.00 15.48
N ASP A 41 2.27 23.70 16.75
CA ASP A 41 1.28 23.02 17.58
C ASP A 41 0.21 23.98 18.12
N SER A 42 -0.82 23.41 18.76
CA SER A 42 -1.94 24.15 19.36
C SER A 42 -1.55 25.11 20.48
N ALA A 43 -0.31 25.03 20.99
CA ALA A 43 0.23 25.97 21.97
C ALA A 43 1.11 27.06 21.32
N GLY A 44 1.17 27.11 19.99
CA GLY A 44 1.97 28.07 19.24
C GLY A 44 3.46 27.72 19.16
N ARG A 45 3.86 26.51 19.52
CA ARG A 45 5.27 26.08 19.48
C ARG A 45 5.64 25.62 18.08
N GLU A 46 6.77 26.11 17.56
CA GLU A 46 7.34 25.66 16.29
C GLU A 46 8.04 24.30 16.44
N LEU A 47 7.61 23.34 15.63
CA LEU A 47 8.12 21.98 15.57
C LEU A 47 8.90 21.76 14.26
N GLY A 48 10.03 21.07 14.33
CA GLY A 48 10.73 20.50 13.17
C GLY A 48 10.63 18.97 13.21
N ILE A 49 9.88 18.38 12.30
CA ILE A 49 9.62 16.94 12.23
C ILE A 49 10.69 16.28 11.36
N PHE A 50 11.33 15.23 11.88
CA PHE A 50 12.37 14.42 11.21
C PHE A 50 12.15 12.93 11.48
N LEU A 51 11.23 12.33 10.74
CA LEU A 51 10.91 10.91 10.82
C LEU A 51 11.76 10.08 9.84
N PRO A 52 11.85 8.74 10.04
CA PRO A 52 12.39 7.86 9.03
C PRO A 52 11.70 8.04 7.66
N ARG A 53 12.46 7.82 6.57
CA ARG A 53 11.88 7.90 5.23
C ARG A 53 10.79 6.84 5.06
N GLY A 54 9.68 7.21 4.43
CA GLY A 54 8.53 6.34 4.23
C GLY A 54 7.58 6.26 5.42
N THR A 55 7.85 6.92 6.54
CA THR A 55 6.87 7.05 7.63
C THR A 55 5.70 7.91 7.17
N LEU A 56 4.51 7.32 7.17
CA LEU A 56 3.23 8.02 6.98
C LEU A 56 2.67 8.39 8.34
N VAL A 57 2.32 9.65 8.53
CA VAL A 57 1.72 10.13 9.78
C VAL A 57 0.20 10.01 9.68
N ARG A 58 -0.44 9.33 10.63
CA ARG A 58 -1.90 9.15 10.68
C ARG A 58 -2.53 10.05 11.74
N GLY A 59 -3.78 10.44 11.54
CA GLY A 59 -4.59 11.04 12.59
C GLY A 59 -4.64 10.13 13.81
N GLY A 60 -4.43 10.69 15.00
CA GLY A 60 -4.34 9.93 16.25
C GLY A 60 -2.92 9.52 16.64
N ASP A 61 -1.94 9.56 15.73
CA ASP A 61 -0.54 9.30 16.07
C ASP A 61 -0.01 10.36 17.04
N VAL A 62 1.00 9.99 17.82
CA VAL A 62 1.64 10.88 18.79
C VAL A 62 3.09 11.10 18.41
N LEU A 63 3.42 12.33 18.09
CA LEU A 63 4.76 12.82 17.88
C LEU A 63 5.41 13.11 19.23
N VAL A 64 6.65 12.66 19.42
CA VAL A 64 7.43 12.90 20.63
C VAL A 64 8.60 13.82 20.30
N ALA A 65 8.59 14.99 20.92
CA ALA A 65 9.65 15.98 20.79
C ALA A 65 10.87 15.63 21.65
N GLU A 66 12.00 16.27 21.37
CA GLU A 66 13.27 16.06 22.09
C GLU A 66 13.22 16.45 23.57
N ASP A 67 12.33 17.38 23.96
CA ASP A 67 12.05 17.75 25.36
C ASP A 67 11.13 16.75 26.08
N GLY A 68 10.72 15.67 25.39
CA GLY A 68 9.80 14.67 25.90
C GLY A 68 8.33 15.07 25.81
N SER A 69 8.00 16.27 25.31
CA SER A 69 6.62 16.67 25.10
C SER A 69 5.96 15.85 23.99
N MET A 70 4.67 15.58 24.18
CA MET A 70 3.86 14.81 23.25
C MET A 70 2.94 15.74 22.48
N VAL A 71 2.87 15.53 21.17
CA VAL A 71 2.00 16.26 20.26
C VAL A 71 1.14 15.25 19.50
N ARG A 72 -0.17 15.30 19.68
CA ARG A 72 -1.12 14.41 19.01
C ARG A 72 -1.47 14.97 17.63
N VAL A 73 -1.38 14.13 16.61
CA VAL A 73 -1.72 14.49 15.24
C VAL A 73 -3.23 14.40 15.04
N ILE A 74 -3.77 15.41 14.39
CA ILE A 74 -5.15 15.44 13.89
C ILE A 74 -5.06 15.52 12.37
N ALA A 75 -5.78 14.65 11.67
CA ALA A 75 -5.94 14.78 10.23
C ALA A 75 -6.80 16.02 9.96
N ALA A 76 -6.18 17.05 9.38
CA ALA A 76 -6.86 18.30 9.09
C ALA A 76 -7.93 18.07 8.01
N PRO A 77 -9.09 18.75 8.08
CA PRO A 77 -10.01 18.83 6.96
C PRO A 77 -9.32 19.46 5.75
N GLN A 78 -9.42 18.80 4.59
CA GLN A 78 -8.92 19.30 3.32
C GLN A 78 -9.96 19.07 2.21
N PRO A 79 -9.87 19.80 1.07
CA PRO A 79 -10.69 19.52 -0.10
C PRO A 79 -10.53 18.07 -0.55
N VAL A 80 -11.65 17.38 -0.68
CA VAL A 80 -11.74 16.00 -1.18
C VAL A 80 -12.97 15.85 -2.06
N LEU A 81 -12.92 14.88 -2.97
CA LEU A 81 -14.11 14.37 -3.65
C LEU A 81 -14.65 13.18 -2.86
N VAL A 82 -15.90 13.28 -2.42
CA VAL A 82 -16.66 12.18 -1.81
C VAL A 82 -17.52 11.52 -2.88
N ILE A 83 -17.33 10.22 -3.05
CA ILE A 83 -17.97 9.41 -4.09
C ILE A 83 -18.92 8.40 -3.46
N THR A 84 -20.19 8.47 -3.85
CA THR A 84 -21.24 7.56 -3.41
C THR A 84 -21.94 6.92 -4.62
N HIS A 85 -22.57 5.77 -4.41
CA HIS A 85 -23.39 5.17 -5.46
C HIS A 85 -24.73 5.91 -5.58
N CYS A 86 -25.32 5.90 -6.77
CA CYS A 86 -26.69 6.38 -6.95
C CYS A 86 -27.67 5.45 -6.22
N GLN A 87 -28.56 6.00 -5.39
CA GLN A 87 -29.57 5.21 -4.67
C GLN A 87 -30.72 4.71 -5.57
N HIS A 88 -30.92 5.34 -6.74
CA HIS A 88 -32.01 5.00 -7.66
C HIS A 88 -31.60 4.02 -8.76
N HIS A 89 -30.38 4.17 -9.30
CA HIS A 89 -29.92 3.43 -10.48
C HIS A 89 -28.65 2.62 -10.24
N GLY A 90 -27.98 2.81 -9.10
CA GLY A 90 -26.71 2.17 -8.77
C GLY A 90 -26.84 1.18 -7.62
N THR A 91 -25.73 0.48 -7.37
CA THR A 91 -25.59 -0.47 -6.27
C THR A 91 -24.34 -0.14 -5.45
N PRO A 92 -24.25 -0.57 -4.17
CA PRO A 92 -23.02 -0.43 -3.40
C PRO A 92 -21.79 -1.06 -4.08
N PHE A 93 -21.98 -2.09 -4.90
CA PHE A 93 -20.90 -2.74 -5.65
C PHE A 93 -20.25 -1.84 -6.70
N ASP A 94 -20.93 -0.77 -7.14
CA ASP A 94 -20.35 0.20 -8.07
C ASP A 94 -19.19 0.98 -7.43
N LEU A 95 -19.20 1.17 -6.10
CA LEU A 95 -18.06 1.72 -5.36
C LEU A 95 -16.86 0.77 -5.40
N THR A 96 -17.09 -0.54 -5.32
CA THR A 96 -16.01 -1.53 -5.47
C THR A 96 -15.38 -1.46 -6.86
N ARG A 97 -16.20 -1.34 -7.92
CA ARG A 97 -15.72 -1.14 -9.29
C ARG A 97 -14.93 0.16 -9.44
N ALA A 98 -15.41 1.24 -8.82
CA ALA A 98 -14.72 2.52 -8.81
C ALA A 98 -13.35 2.42 -8.13
N ALA A 99 -13.30 1.82 -6.95
CA ALA A 99 -12.06 1.59 -6.21
C ALA A 99 -11.07 0.75 -7.02
N TYR A 100 -11.52 -0.27 -7.75
CA TYR A 100 -10.69 -1.05 -8.67
C TYR A 100 -10.07 -0.17 -9.77
N HIS A 101 -10.87 0.68 -10.43
CA HIS A 101 -10.37 1.55 -11.49
C HIS A 101 -9.44 2.66 -10.98
N LEU A 102 -9.70 3.21 -9.80
CA LEU A 102 -8.84 4.20 -9.13
C LEU A 102 -7.52 3.56 -8.69
N GLY A 103 -7.57 2.36 -8.11
CA GLY A 103 -6.40 1.58 -7.73
C GLY A 103 -5.49 1.25 -8.92
N ASN A 104 -6.05 0.87 -10.07
CA ASN A 104 -5.30 0.64 -11.32
C ASN A 104 -4.58 1.89 -11.85
N ARG A 105 -4.97 3.08 -11.37
CA ARG A 105 -4.35 4.36 -11.70
C ARG A 105 -3.42 4.87 -10.59
N HIS A 106 -3.22 4.07 -9.53
CA HIS A 106 -2.44 4.43 -8.34
C HIS A 106 -2.92 5.72 -7.66
N VAL A 107 -4.23 5.97 -7.69
CA VAL A 107 -4.83 7.14 -7.01
C VAL A 107 -4.89 6.86 -5.51
N PRO A 108 -4.36 7.75 -4.64
CA PRO A 108 -4.60 7.68 -3.21
C PRO A 108 -6.10 7.72 -2.92
N ILE A 109 -6.61 6.71 -2.23
CA ILE A 109 -8.04 6.53 -1.99
C ILE A 109 -8.31 6.13 -0.55
N GLU A 110 -9.23 6.82 0.10
CA GLU A 110 -9.81 6.40 1.37
C GLU A 110 -11.03 5.52 1.08
N LEU A 111 -11.07 4.34 1.67
CA LEU A 111 -12.15 3.38 1.49
C LEU A 111 -13.06 3.41 2.72
N GLN A 112 -14.36 3.63 2.49
CA GLN A 112 -15.40 3.42 3.48
C GLN A 112 -16.50 2.50 2.88
N PRO A 113 -17.29 1.81 3.72
CA PRO A 113 -18.33 0.91 3.23
C PRO A 113 -19.39 1.58 2.34
N ASP A 114 -19.66 2.87 2.58
CA ASP A 114 -20.72 3.66 1.96
C ASP A 114 -20.22 4.76 1.01
N HIS A 115 -18.92 5.08 1.04
CA HIS A 115 -18.33 6.09 0.18
C HIS A 115 -16.82 5.89 -0.03
N LEU A 116 -16.29 6.58 -1.03
CA LEU A 116 -14.85 6.70 -1.27
C LEU A 116 -14.46 8.17 -1.13
N LYS A 117 -13.21 8.44 -0.76
CA LYS A 117 -12.64 9.79 -0.90
C LYS A 117 -11.37 9.75 -1.74
N ILE A 118 -11.19 10.76 -2.57
CA ILE A 118 -9.94 11.04 -3.29
C ILE A 118 -9.65 12.55 -3.25
N GLU A 119 -8.43 12.93 -3.57
CA GLU A 119 -8.09 14.34 -3.77
C GLU A 119 -8.80 14.93 -5.00
N PRO A 120 -9.03 16.25 -5.04
CA PRO A 120 -9.70 16.89 -6.17
C PRO A 120 -8.97 16.70 -7.50
N ASP A 121 -9.59 15.94 -8.40
CA ASP A 121 -9.15 15.74 -9.77
C ASP A 121 -10.38 15.72 -10.69
N HIS A 122 -10.47 16.68 -11.61
CA HIS A 122 -11.60 16.82 -12.52
C HIS A 122 -11.70 15.67 -13.55
N VAL A 123 -10.57 15.12 -14.00
CA VAL A 123 -10.54 14.00 -14.95
C VAL A 123 -11.07 12.74 -14.29
N LEU A 124 -10.64 12.48 -13.05
CA LEU A 124 -11.17 11.36 -12.27
C LEU A 124 -12.63 11.57 -11.90
N ALA A 125 -13.04 12.80 -11.56
CA ALA A 125 -14.43 13.12 -11.29
C ALA A 125 -15.34 12.80 -12.50
N ASP A 126 -14.94 13.20 -13.70
CA ASP A 126 -15.71 12.95 -14.92
C ASP A 126 -15.77 11.45 -15.26
N MET A 127 -14.67 10.71 -15.08
CA MET A 127 -14.66 9.26 -15.20
C MET A 127 -15.67 8.61 -14.23
N LEU A 128 -15.67 9.02 -12.96
CA LEU A 128 -16.55 8.45 -11.93
C LEU A 128 -18.02 8.80 -12.19
N ARG A 129 -18.30 10.02 -12.67
CA ARG A 129 -19.65 10.42 -13.13
C ARG A 129 -20.12 9.61 -14.33
N ALA A 130 -19.23 9.31 -15.29
CA ALA A 130 -19.54 8.45 -16.42
C ALA A 130 -19.84 6.99 -16.00
N MET A 131 -19.36 6.57 -14.83
CA MET A 131 -19.75 5.32 -14.16
C MET A 131 -21.07 5.42 -13.38
N HIS A 132 -21.80 6.53 -13.50
CA HIS A 132 -23.06 6.83 -12.79
C HIS A 132 -22.92 6.96 -11.26
N LEU A 133 -21.72 7.30 -10.77
CA LEU A 133 -21.51 7.62 -9.36
C LEU A 133 -21.83 9.10 -9.10
N ILE A 134 -22.20 9.39 -7.86
CA ILE A 134 -22.38 10.75 -7.36
C ILE A 134 -21.04 11.21 -6.82
N VAL A 135 -20.52 12.34 -7.31
CA VAL A 135 -19.25 12.92 -6.91
C VAL A 135 -19.49 14.32 -6.37
N THR A 136 -19.17 14.54 -5.09
CA THR A 136 -19.37 15.81 -4.40
C THR A 136 -18.07 16.30 -3.78
N GLU A 137 -17.79 17.59 -3.88
CA GLU A 137 -16.64 18.19 -3.20
C GLU A 137 -17.01 18.54 -1.76
N GLN A 138 -16.14 18.17 -0.82
CA GLN A 138 -16.31 18.45 0.61
C GLN A 138 -14.97 18.78 1.25
N ASN A 139 -14.99 19.45 2.41
CA ASN A 139 -13.79 19.70 3.21
C ASN A 139 -13.78 18.74 4.41
N LEU A 140 -13.06 17.62 4.29
CA LEU A 140 -13.08 16.53 5.27
C LEU A 140 -11.66 16.02 5.53
N ALA A 141 -11.46 15.37 6.68
CA ALA A 141 -10.23 14.63 6.92
C ALA A 141 -10.10 13.49 5.90
N PHE A 142 -8.88 13.30 5.41
CA PHE A 142 -8.55 12.35 4.36
C PHE A 142 -7.50 11.34 4.83
N GLU A 143 -7.86 10.07 4.93
CA GLU A 143 -6.98 8.99 5.37
C GLU A 143 -6.91 7.88 4.33
N PRO A 144 -6.20 8.10 3.20
CA PRO A 144 -6.13 7.10 2.15
C PRO A 144 -5.37 5.85 2.60
N GLU A 145 -5.76 4.72 2.01
CA GLU A 145 -5.15 3.43 2.27
C GLU A 145 -3.66 3.44 1.95
N GLY A 146 -2.89 2.70 2.75
CA GLY A 146 -1.49 2.43 2.42
C GLY A 146 -1.39 1.58 1.16
N GLY A 147 -0.43 1.88 0.27
CA GLY A 147 -0.18 1.02 -0.88
C GLY A 147 0.21 -0.41 -0.44
N ALA A 148 -0.07 -1.42 -1.27
CA ALA A 148 0.17 -2.84 -0.96
C ALA A 148 1.64 -3.18 -0.61
N TYR A 149 2.59 -2.30 -0.97
CA TYR A 149 4.02 -2.43 -0.71
C TYR A 149 4.57 -1.44 0.32
N ALA A 150 3.71 -0.61 0.91
CA ALA A 150 4.08 0.12 2.11
C ALA A 150 4.22 -0.92 3.23
N ALA A 151 5.43 -1.47 3.37
CA ALA A 151 5.76 -2.43 4.42
C ALA A 151 5.26 -1.87 5.76
N GLY A 152 4.28 -2.56 6.35
CA GLY A 152 3.52 -2.07 7.48
C GLY A 152 4.42 -1.73 8.67
N HIS A 153 4.42 -0.45 9.06
CA HIS A 153 4.92 -0.04 10.38
C HIS A 153 3.94 -0.39 11.52
N GLY A 154 2.98 -1.29 11.28
CA GLY A 154 2.05 -1.86 12.26
C GLY A 154 2.37 -3.28 12.72
N GLY A 155 3.48 -3.88 12.29
CA GLY A 155 3.90 -5.21 12.72
C GLY A 155 5.42 -5.33 12.72
N GLY A 156 6.01 -5.48 13.90
CA GLY A 156 7.46 -5.57 14.07
C GLY A 156 8.03 -6.83 13.43
N HIS A 157 8.49 -6.75 12.18
CA HIS A 157 9.46 -7.68 11.61
C HIS A 157 10.46 -6.90 10.73
N SER A 158 11.56 -6.46 11.34
CA SER A 158 12.75 -6.01 10.61
C SER A 158 13.35 -7.20 9.86
N HIS A 159 13.09 -7.31 8.55
CA HIS A 159 13.93 -8.13 7.69
C HIS A 159 15.15 -7.32 7.31
N GLY A 160 16.28 -7.66 7.93
CA GLY A 160 17.60 -7.14 7.58
C GLY A 160 17.89 -7.37 6.10
N GLY A 161 18.38 -6.32 5.44
CA GLY A 161 18.80 -6.39 4.04
C GLY A 161 20.01 -7.28 3.88
N HIS A 162 19.85 -8.36 3.12
CA HIS A 162 20.97 -9.08 2.51
C HIS A 162 21.13 -8.59 1.07
N GLY A 163 21.99 -7.58 0.89
CA GLY A 163 22.55 -7.24 -0.42
C GLY A 163 23.60 -8.29 -0.79
N HIS A 164 23.35 -9.07 -1.83
CA HIS A 164 24.36 -9.92 -2.44
C HIS A 164 24.95 -9.21 -3.66
N ASP A 165 26.10 -8.55 -3.44
CA ASP A 165 27.02 -8.15 -4.50
C ASP A 165 27.71 -9.40 -5.06
N HIS A 166 27.44 -9.73 -6.34
CA HIS A 166 28.23 -10.71 -7.08
C HIS A 166 29.14 -9.99 -8.07
N ARG A 167 30.38 -9.74 -7.63
CA ARG A 167 31.52 -9.50 -8.52
C ARG A 167 32.18 -10.85 -8.80
N HIS A 168 32.19 -11.28 -10.06
CA HIS A 168 33.08 -12.36 -10.52
C HIS A 168 33.85 -11.86 -11.74
N GLY A 169 35.11 -11.52 -11.52
CA GLY A 169 36.13 -11.57 -12.56
C GLY A 169 37.01 -12.78 -12.28
N HIS A 170 37.25 -13.61 -13.30
CA HIS A 170 38.51 -14.33 -13.49
C HIS A 170 38.61 -14.74 -14.97
N SER A 171 39.69 -14.28 -15.60
CA SER A 171 40.26 -14.76 -16.86
C SER A 171 40.73 -16.21 -16.74
N HIS A 172 40.81 -16.95 -17.84
CA HIS A 172 42.00 -17.72 -18.24
C HIS A 172 41.91 -18.08 -19.73
N ASP A 173 42.95 -17.72 -20.48
CA ASP A 173 43.31 -18.27 -21.78
C ASP A 173 43.68 -19.76 -21.66
N HIS A 174 43.47 -20.55 -22.72
CA HIS A 174 44.51 -21.40 -23.32
C HIS A 174 44.05 -21.96 -24.68
N ASP A 175 45.00 -21.89 -25.61
CA ASP A 175 45.02 -22.36 -26.99
C ASP A 175 45.16 -23.90 -27.06
N HIS A 176 44.73 -24.51 -28.18
CA HIS A 176 45.42 -25.60 -28.92
C HIS A 176 44.49 -26.28 -29.95
N THR A 177 45.00 -26.32 -31.17
CA THR A 177 44.58 -27.09 -32.36
C THR A 177 44.83 -28.60 -32.22
N HIS A 178 44.03 -29.45 -32.89
CA HIS A 178 44.49 -30.48 -33.85
C HIS A 178 43.30 -31.18 -34.57
N ASP A 179 43.57 -31.57 -35.82
CA ASP A 179 42.70 -32.22 -36.81
C ASP A 179 42.73 -33.76 -36.69
N HIS A 180 41.59 -34.41 -36.95
CA HIS A 180 41.39 -35.56 -37.87
C HIS A 180 40.08 -36.31 -37.54
N GLY A 181 39.27 -36.52 -38.58
CA GLY A 181 37.87 -36.93 -38.45
C GLY A 181 37.60 -38.43 -38.37
N HIS A 182 36.34 -38.74 -38.09
CA HIS A 182 35.61 -39.85 -38.68
C HIS A 182 34.12 -39.50 -38.70
N THR A 183 33.52 -39.69 -39.87
CA THR A 183 32.09 -39.57 -40.16
C THR A 183 31.33 -40.74 -39.56
N HIS A 184 30.30 -40.46 -38.76
CA HIS A 184 29.14 -41.34 -38.65
C HIS A 184 27.87 -40.49 -38.68
N GLU A 185 27.17 -40.62 -39.79
CA GLU A 185 25.88 -40.04 -40.10
C GLU A 185 24.79 -40.85 -39.39
N HIS A 186 23.95 -40.21 -38.58
CA HIS A 186 22.58 -40.66 -38.32
C HIS A 186 21.68 -39.45 -37.98
N SER A 187 20.96 -38.99 -39.01
CA SER A 187 19.56 -38.55 -39.03
C SER A 187 19.03 -37.69 -37.86
N HIS A 188 18.87 -36.38 -38.11
CA HIS A 188 17.89 -35.54 -37.42
C HIS A 188 16.99 -34.83 -38.43
N ALA A 189 15.71 -35.21 -38.43
CA ALA A 189 14.65 -34.48 -39.09
C ALA A 189 13.95 -33.54 -38.10
N ALA A 190 13.81 -32.29 -38.55
CA ALA A 190 12.86 -31.23 -38.17
C ALA A 190 12.91 -30.64 -36.74
N ALA A 191 13.29 -29.36 -36.71
CA ALA A 191 12.97 -28.40 -35.65
C ALA A 191 11.46 -28.20 -35.51
N PRO A 192 11.00 -27.86 -34.29
CA PRO A 192 10.34 -26.55 -34.16
C PRO A 192 10.68 -25.78 -32.87
N THR A 193 10.89 -24.49 -33.07
CA THR A 193 10.50 -23.33 -32.23
C THR A 193 10.39 -23.51 -30.71
N THR A 194 11.23 -22.77 -30.00
CA THR A 194 11.26 -22.64 -28.54
C THR A 194 10.11 -21.78 -27.99
N THR A 195 9.33 -22.38 -27.10
CA THR A 195 8.41 -21.72 -26.16
C THR A 195 9.19 -21.33 -24.90
N PRO A 196 9.12 -20.10 -24.38
CA PRO A 196 9.70 -19.77 -23.08
C PRO A 196 8.86 -20.35 -21.92
N ALA A 197 9.56 -20.77 -20.87
CA ALA A 197 9.09 -21.63 -19.81
C ALA A 197 8.15 -20.97 -18.79
N ARG A 198 7.28 -21.84 -18.28
CA ARG A 198 6.19 -21.69 -17.30
C ARG A 198 6.69 -21.14 -15.95
N GLY A 199 6.09 -20.03 -15.49
CA GLY A 199 6.23 -19.56 -14.12
C GLY A 199 5.62 -20.56 -13.12
N ARG A 200 6.30 -20.76 -11.98
CA ARG A 200 5.86 -21.65 -10.89
C ARG A 200 4.49 -21.20 -10.36
N THR A 201 3.52 -22.10 -10.40
CA THR A 201 2.24 -21.97 -9.70
C THR A 201 2.44 -22.22 -8.21
N VAL A 202 2.05 -21.25 -7.37
CA VAL A 202 1.98 -21.42 -5.92
C VAL A 202 0.63 -22.06 -5.59
N SER A 203 0.66 -23.29 -5.07
CA SER A 203 -0.54 -24.00 -4.62
C SER A 203 -0.97 -23.47 -3.25
N ILE A 204 -2.17 -22.89 -3.17
CA ILE A 204 -2.82 -22.56 -1.89
C ILE A 204 -3.66 -23.79 -1.48
N PRO A 205 -3.34 -24.48 -0.37
CA PRO A 205 -4.19 -25.58 0.09
C PRO A 205 -5.48 -25.03 0.69
N VAL A 206 -6.61 -25.33 0.04
CA VAL A 206 -7.95 -25.14 0.63
C VAL A 206 -8.29 -26.39 1.43
N VAL A 207 -8.38 -26.26 2.75
CA VAL A 207 -8.92 -27.31 3.61
C VAL A 207 -10.45 -27.17 3.58
N ALA A 208 -11.12 -28.02 2.80
CA ALA A 208 -12.57 -28.14 2.86
C ALA A 208 -12.96 -28.86 4.15
N GLN A 209 -13.71 -28.19 5.03
CA GLN A 209 -14.42 -28.86 6.11
C GLN A 209 -15.57 -29.66 5.49
N GLY A 210 -15.53 -30.99 5.66
CA GLY A 210 -16.51 -31.92 5.10
C GLY A 210 -17.91 -31.64 5.64
N HIS A 211 -18.89 -31.58 4.73
CA HIS A 211 -20.31 -31.57 5.07
C HIS A 211 -20.80 -33.01 5.27
N VAL A 212 -21.64 -33.23 6.29
CA VAL A 212 -22.24 -34.53 6.60
C VAL A 212 -23.48 -34.71 5.74
N HIS A 213 -23.49 -35.74 4.90
CA HIS A 213 -24.69 -36.13 4.14
C HIS A 213 -25.75 -36.70 5.08
N GLY A 214 -26.92 -36.05 5.13
CA GLY A 214 -28.13 -36.61 5.72
C GLY A 214 -28.71 -37.74 4.86
N HIS A 215 -29.53 -38.59 5.47
CA HIS A 215 -30.01 -39.88 4.95
C HIS A 215 -30.81 -39.84 3.61
N ASP A 216 -31.06 -38.69 2.98
CA ASP A 216 -32.00 -38.62 1.84
C ASP A 216 -31.41 -38.13 0.50
N CYS A 217 -30.10 -38.19 0.31
CA CYS A 217 -29.48 -37.80 -0.98
C CYS A 217 -29.35 -39.01 -1.92
N ASN A 218 -30.37 -39.22 -2.77
CA ASN A 218 -30.39 -40.24 -3.82
C ASN A 218 -29.69 -39.72 -5.09
N HIS A 219 -28.47 -40.18 -5.37
CA HIS A 219 -27.82 -40.01 -6.67
C HIS A 219 -27.18 -41.35 -7.08
N ASP A 220 -27.82 -42.02 -8.02
CA ASP A 220 -27.32 -43.20 -8.72
C ASP A 220 -26.10 -42.84 -9.58
N HIS A 221 -25.13 -43.76 -9.62
CA HIS A 221 -23.92 -43.72 -10.43
C HIS A 221 -24.16 -44.07 -11.89
#